data_AF-A0A7S1X147-F1
#
_entry.id   AF-A0A7S1X147-F1
#
_cell.length_a   1.000
_cell.length_b   1.000
_cell.length_c   1.000
_cell.angle_alpha   90.00
_cell.angle_beta   90.00
_cell.angle_gamma   90.00
#
_symmetry.space_group_name_H-M   'P 1'
#
loop_
_entity.id
_entity.type
_entity.pdbx_description
1 polymer ?
#
loop_
_entity_poly.entity_id
_entity_poly.type
_entity_poly.pdbx_seq_one_letter_code
_entity_poly.pdbx_strand_id
1 'polypeptide(L)'
;MLSASARMGIISTARGRTNTTTGALSYRSSALWESVVLSIAQRHTLAGTRANRFGETAAPRDVRAFAKKLDKYNARNDALALLGKDLAKRAGRKCELCEGKGDLRAFDSAPSEPEPELEALLLLCGRCRGLVERDAKGFDPRELRFLEGQVWAEEPIVAETAKKLLGKLDADWARESLDMLGE
;
A
#
# COMPACT_ATOMS: atom_id res chain seq x y z
N MET A 1 -44.36 20.17 -42.04
CA MET A 1 -44.05 19.24 -43.15
C MET A 1 -43.08 18.19 -42.63
N LEU A 2 -43.62 17.05 -42.20
CA LEU A 2 -42.83 15.86 -41.88
C LEU A 2 -42.37 15.24 -43.20
N SER A 3 -41.09 14.91 -43.34
CA SER A 3 -40.62 14.03 -44.41
C SER A 3 -39.79 12.92 -43.80
N ALA A 4 -40.42 11.75 -43.75
CA ALA A 4 -39.82 10.48 -43.47
C ALA A 4 -39.03 10.00 -44.70
N SER A 5 -37.89 9.35 -44.48
CA SER A 5 -37.30 8.46 -45.49
C SER A 5 -36.78 7.22 -44.80
N ALA A 6 -37.45 6.11 -45.11
CA ALA A 6 -37.08 4.75 -44.80
C ALA A 6 -36.39 4.12 -46.02
N ARG A 7 -35.31 3.35 -45.80
CA ARG A 7 -34.81 2.23 -46.62
C ARG A 7 -34.02 1.33 -45.66
N MET A 8 -34.50 0.16 -45.22
CA MET A 8 -34.85 -1.10 -45.90
C MET A 8 -33.62 -1.94 -46.33
N GLY A 9 -33.50 -3.13 -45.71
CA GLY A 9 -32.67 -4.28 -46.11
C GLY A 9 -31.21 -4.21 -45.64
N ILE A 10 -30.60 -5.24 -45.06
CA ILE A 10 -30.61 -6.65 -45.48
C ILE A 10 -30.32 -7.55 -44.26
N ILE A 11 -31.13 -8.61 -44.13
CA ILE A 11 -30.90 -9.77 -43.29
C ILE A 11 -29.79 -10.62 -43.96
N SER A 12 -28.68 -10.88 -43.26
CA SER A 12 -27.70 -11.88 -43.69
C SER A 12 -27.56 -12.95 -42.61
N THR A 13 -28.11 -14.12 -42.90
CA THR A 13 -27.87 -15.37 -42.19
C THR A 13 -26.60 -16.00 -42.75
N ALA A 14 -25.58 -16.20 -41.92
CA ALA A 14 -24.43 -17.03 -42.29
C ALA A 14 -23.95 -17.88 -41.11
N ARG A 15 -24.04 -19.19 -41.34
CA ARG A 15 -23.62 -20.29 -40.49
C ARG A 15 -22.10 -20.29 -40.27
N GLY A 16 -21.71 -20.55 -39.04
CA GLY A 16 -20.73 -21.57 -38.64
C GLY A 16 -19.32 -21.56 -39.24
N ARG A 17 -18.31 -21.41 -38.37
CA ARG A 17 -17.18 -22.36 -38.19
C ARG A 17 -16.24 -21.82 -37.11
N THR A 18 -16.39 -22.32 -35.88
CA THR A 18 -15.30 -22.29 -34.91
C THR A 18 -14.26 -23.32 -35.35
N ASN A 19 -13.08 -22.85 -35.69
CA ASN A 19 -11.96 -23.68 -36.13
C ASN A 19 -11.27 -24.26 -34.90
N THR A 20 -11.76 -25.39 -34.39
CA THR A 20 -11.02 -26.22 -33.43
C THR A 20 -10.40 -27.36 -34.21
N THR A 21 -9.11 -27.22 -34.51
CA THR A 21 -8.26 -28.30 -35.01
C THR A 21 -8.01 -29.26 -33.85
N THR A 22 -8.98 -30.11 -33.56
CA THR A 22 -8.84 -31.21 -32.61
C THR A 22 -8.25 -32.39 -33.36
N GLY A 23 -6.93 -32.57 -33.22
CA GLY A 23 -6.26 -33.80 -33.56
C GLY A 23 -6.96 -34.96 -32.85
N ALA A 24 -7.44 -35.92 -33.62
CA ALA A 24 -8.06 -37.13 -33.13
C ALA A 24 -7.03 -37.96 -32.35
N LEU A 25 -7.14 -37.96 -31.03
CA LEU A 25 -6.66 -39.05 -30.19
C LEU A 25 -7.90 -39.77 -29.66
N SER A 26 -8.19 -40.89 -30.32
CA SER A 26 -9.11 -41.93 -29.85
C SER A 26 -8.74 -42.32 -28.41
N TYR A 27 -9.56 -41.91 -27.44
CA TYR A 27 -9.51 -42.45 -26.09
C TYR A 27 -10.84 -43.15 -25.80
N ARG A 28 -10.91 -44.41 -26.21
CA ARG A 28 -11.89 -45.39 -25.74
C ARG A 28 -11.74 -45.53 -24.22
N SER A 29 -12.57 -44.85 -23.44
CA SER A 29 -12.93 -45.22 -22.05
C SER A 29 -13.89 -44.17 -21.46
N SER A 30 -15.17 -44.25 -21.79
CA SER A 30 -16.20 -43.38 -21.22
C SER A 30 -16.52 -43.70 -19.75
N ALA A 31 -16.22 -44.91 -19.26
CA ALA A 31 -16.59 -45.33 -17.91
C ALA A 31 -15.55 -44.99 -16.81
N LEU A 32 -14.27 -44.78 -17.17
CA LEU A 32 -13.23 -44.43 -16.19
C LEU A 32 -13.08 -42.91 -15.99
N TRP A 33 -13.53 -42.10 -16.96
CA TRP A 33 -13.45 -40.65 -16.86
C TRP A 33 -14.57 -40.05 -15.99
N GLU A 34 -15.80 -40.58 -16.07
CA GLU A 34 -16.87 -40.17 -15.17
C GLU A 34 -16.55 -40.49 -13.72
N SER A 35 -15.95 -41.66 -13.44
CA SER A 35 -15.58 -42.06 -12.07
C SER A 35 -14.40 -41.26 -11.51
N VAL A 36 -13.43 -40.84 -12.35
CA VAL A 36 -12.35 -39.94 -11.92
C VAL A 36 -12.86 -38.51 -11.70
N VAL A 37 -13.72 -37.99 -12.59
CA VAL A 37 -14.30 -36.65 -12.46
C VAL A 37 -15.28 -36.57 -11.28
N LEU A 38 -16.12 -37.59 -11.05
CA LEU A 38 -16.94 -37.71 -9.84
C LEU A 38 -16.06 -37.83 -8.59
N SER A 39 -14.96 -38.60 -8.62
CA SER A 39 -14.04 -38.71 -7.48
C SER A 39 -13.29 -37.39 -7.17
N ILE A 40 -12.98 -36.58 -8.18
CA ILE A 40 -12.38 -35.25 -8.01
C ILE A 40 -13.44 -34.26 -7.49
N ALA A 41 -14.66 -34.28 -8.04
CA ALA A 41 -15.76 -33.44 -7.56
C ALA A 41 -16.15 -33.76 -6.10
N GLN A 42 -16.11 -35.04 -5.71
CA GLN A 42 -16.39 -35.49 -4.34
C GLN A 42 -15.27 -35.15 -3.35
N ARG A 43 -14.04 -34.91 -3.82
CA ARG A 43 -12.91 -34.44 -2.98
C ARG A 43 -13.02 -32.95 -2.65
N HIS A 44 -13.66 -32.14 -3.49
CA HIS A 44 -13.78 -30.70 -3.26
C HIS A 44 -14.93 -30.31 -2.33
N THR A 45 -15.89 -31.21 -2.06
CA THR A 45 -16.97 -31.01 -1.08
C THR A 45 -16.60 -31.38 0.35
N LEU A 46 -15.47 -32.08 0.58
CA LEU A 46 -15.03 -32.52 1.91
C LEU A 46 -13.71 -31.88 2.38
N ALA A 47 -13.15 -30.93 1.64
CA ALA A 47 -11.98 -30.14 2.07
C ALA A 47 -12.38 -29.01 3.04
N GLY A 48 -13.39 -29.24 3.87
CA GLY A 48 -13.77 -28.34 4.95
C GLY A 48 -12.67 -28.34 6.00
N THR A 49 -12.03 -27.17 6.17
CA THR A 49 -11.18 -26.81 7.31
C THR A 49 -10.26 -27.92 7.82
N ARG A 50 -9.02 -27.96 7.30
CA ARG A 50 -7.95 -28.77 7.88
C ARG A 50 -7.77 -28.35 9.34
N ALA A 51 -8.27 -29.17 10.26
CA ALA A 51 -8.06 -28.98 11.68
C ALA A 51 -6.54 -29.02 11.98
N ASN A 52 -6.10 -28.20 12.93
CA ASN A 52 -4.73 -28.29 13.42
C ASN A 52 -4.49 -29.67 14.07
N ARG A 53 -3.25 -29.96 14.47
CA ARG A 53 -2.87 -31.23 15.12
C ARG A 53 -3.70 -31.54 16.39
N PHE A 54 -4.35 -30.54 16.98
CA PHE A 54 -5.20 -30.65 18.16
C PHE A 54 -6.70 -30.84 17.83
N GLY A 55 -7.05 -31.03 16.55
CA GLY A 55 -8.45 -31.20 16.14
C GLY A 55 -9.25 -29.91 16.08
N GLU A 56 -8.63 -28.75 16.25
CA GLU A 56 -9.31 -27.46 16.13
C GLU A 56 -9.31 -27.00 14.67
N THR A 57 -10.49 -26.83 14.09
CA THR A 57 -10.64 -26.11 12.83
C THR A 57 -10.35 -24.64 13.07
N ALA A 58 -9.41 -24.04 12.34
CA ALA A 58 -9.16 -22.60 12.42
C ALA A 58 -10.49 -21.85 12.22
N ALA A 59 -10.93 -21.11 13.24
CA ALA A 59 -12.16 -20.33 13.16
C ALA A 59 -12.12 -19.43 11.92
N PRO A 60 -13.26 -19.24 11.20
CA PRO A 60 -13.30 -18.34 10.07
C PRO A 60 -12.82 -16.96 10.54
N ARG A 61 -11.81 -16.40 9.85
CA ARG A 61 -11.41 -15.01 10.05
C ARG A 61 -12.68 -14.17 9.91
N ASP A 62 -13.06 -13.42 10.94
CA ASP A 62 -14.29 -12.62 10.92
C ASP A 62 -14.23 -11.64 9.75
N VAL A 63 -14.96 -11.97 8.69
CA VAL A 63 -15.00 -11.21 7.43
C VAL A 63 -15.51 -9.79 7.66
N ARG A 64 -16.37 -9.60 8.67
CA ARG A 64 -16.88 -8.26 9.06
C ARG A 64 -15.81 -7.44 9.73
N ALA A 65 -15.00 -8.03 10.60
CA ALA A 65 -13.86 -7.36 11.23
C ALA A 65 -12.82 -6.93 10.17
N PHE A 66 -12.54 -7.78 9.19
CA PHE A 66 -11.65 -7.45 8.08
C PHE A 66 -12.20 -6.30 7.23
N ALA A 67 -13.48 -6.35 6.84
CA ALA A 67 -14.13 -5.29 6.07
C ALA A 67 -14.04 -3.93 6.80
N LYS A 68 -14.40 -3.89 8.08
CA LYS A 68 -14.29 -2.66 8.90
C LYS A 68 -12.85 -2.12 8.96
N LYS A 69 -11.84 -2.99 9.02
CA LYS A 69 -10.43 -2.57 9.03
C LYS A 69 -10.00 -2.00 7.68
N LEU A 70 -10.46 -2.60 6.57
CA LEU A 70 -10.19 -2.12 5.23
C LEU A 70 -10.85 -0.76 4.97
N ASP A 71 -12.11 -0.59 5.38
CA ASP A 71 -12.83 0.69 5.25
C ASP A 71 -12.11 1.82 5.99
N LYS A 72 -11.64 1.55 7.22
CA LYS A 72 -10.84 2.52 7.99
C LYS A 72 -9.52 2.87 7.30
N TYR A 73 -8.83 1.88 6.73
CA TYR A 73 -7.59 2.11 5.98
C TYR A 73 -7.83 2.97 4.73
N ASN A 74 -8.90 2.69 3.98
CA ASN A 74 -9.26 3.45 2.78
C ASN A 74 -9.65 4.89 3.14
N ALA A 75 -10.54 5.09 4.12
CA ALA A 75 -10.95 6.42 4.57
C ALA A 75 -9.75 7.28 5.00
N ARG A 76 -8.77 6.67 5.68
CA ARG A 76 -7.54 7.34 6.06
C ARG A 76 -6.66 7.70 4.85
N ASN A 77 -6.51 6.81 3.88
CA ASN A 77 -5.77 7.11 2.65
C ASN A 77 -6.43 8.24 1.84
N ASP A 78 -7.76 8.26 1.80
CA ASP A 78 -8.52 9.32 1.15
C ASP A 78 -8.29 10.66 1.85
N ALA A 79 -8.28 10.70 3.19
CA ALA A 79 -7.93 11.89 3.96
C ALA A 79 -6.50 12.37 3.69
N LEU A 80 -5.51 11.47 3.67
CA LEU A 80 -4.13 11.80 3.31
C LEU A 80 -4.01 12.37 1.89
N ALA A 81 -4.80 11.86 0.95
CA ALA A 81 -4.79 12.32 -0.43
C ALA A 81 -5.27 13.78 -0.56
N LEU A 82 -6.21 14.21 0.28
CA LEU A 82 -6.70 15.60 0.32
C LEU A 82 -5.60 16.56 0.80
N LEU A 83 -4.81 16.17 1.80
CA LEU A 83 -3.74 16.99 2.40
C LEU A 83 -2.48 17.09 1.53
N GLY A 84 -2.29 16.17 0.58
CA GLY A 84 -1.06 16.07 -0.20
C GLY A 84 -0.66 17.34 -0.96
N LYS A 85 -1.63 18.15 -1.42
CA LYS A 85 -1.36 19.41 -2.12
C LYS A 85 -0.77 20.47 -1.19
N ASP A 86 -1.35 20.65 -0.02
CA ASP A 86 -0.92 21.63 0.96
C ASP A 86 0.41 21.22 1.59
N LEU A 87 0.59 19.92 1.86
CA LEU A 87 1.86 19.36 2.30
C LEU A 87 2.99 19.63 1.29
N ALA A 88 2.73 19.39 -0.01
CA ALA A 88 3.71 19.68 -1.05
C ALA A 88 4.03 21.18 -1.20
N LYS A 89 3.06 22.05 -0.91
CA LYS A 89 3.24 23.50 -0.94
C LYS A 89 4.11 23.97 0.24
N ARG A 90 3.81 23.50 1.45
CA ARG A 90 4.56 23.78 2.69
C ARG A 90 6.03 23.39 2.55
N ALA A 91 6.27 22.14 2.14
CA ALA A 91 7.61 21.61 1.93
C ALA A 91 8.36 22.20 0.72
N GLY A 92 7.76 23.14 -0.03
CA GLY A 92 8.36 23.71 -1.24
C GLY A 92 8.70 22.66 -2.30
N ARG A 93 7.96 21.54 -2.34
CA ARG A 93 8.21 20.35 -3.18
C ARG A 93 9.61 19.76 -3.01
N LYS A 94 10.12 19.75 -1.78
CA LYS A 94 11.39 19.13 -1.38
C LYS A 94 11.17 18.21 -0.19
N CYS A 95 12.16 17.37 0.10
CA CYS A 95 12.19 16.60 1.34
C CYS A 95 12.35 17.55 2.53
N GLU A 96 11.48 17.46 3.53
CA GLU A 96 11.55 18.33 4.71
C GLU A 96 12.74 18.03 5.63
N LEU A 97 13.41 16.87 5.48
CA LEU A 97 14.61 16.55 6.26
C LEU A 97 15.92 16.86 5.56
N CYS A 98 16.06 16.51 4.28
CA CYS A 98 17.33 16.65 3.56
C CYS A 98 17.31 17.69 2.43
N GLU A 99 16.18 18.38 2.24
CA GLU A 99 15.91 19.34 1.15
C GLU A 99 16.08 18.79 -0.27
N GLY A 100 16.32 17.49 -0.40
CA GLY A 100 16.47 16.80 -1.65
C GLY A 100 15.18 16.76 -2.47
N LYS A 101 15.34 16.65 -3.78
CA LYS A 101 14.24 16.44 -4.73
C LYS A 101 14.19 14.95 -5.14
N GLY A 102 13.03 14.49 -5.61
CA GLY A 102 12.87 13.11 -6.11
C GLY A 102 11.48 12.56 -5.86
N ASP A 103 11.38 11.27 -5.58
CA ASP A 103 10.14 10.61 -5.15
C ASP A 103 9.81 11.00 -3.70
N LEU A 104 9.02 12.08 -3.59
CA LEU A 104 8.55 12.65 -2.33
C LEU A 104 7.15 12.11 -2.02
N ARG A 105 6.96 11.61 -0.81
CA ARG A 105 5.67 11.06 -0.39
C ARG A 105 5.37 11.43 1.06
N ALA A 106 4.10 11.69 1.35
CA ALA A 106 3.61 11.95 2.70
C ALA A 106 3.97 10.79 3.66
N PHE A 107 4.53 11.14 4.80
CA PHE A 107 4.86 10.25 5.89
C PHE A 107 4.12 10.72 7.14
N ASP A 108 3.42 9.81 7.79
CA ASP A 108 2.66 10.13 8.98
C ASP A 108 3.43 9.67 10.22
N SER A 109 3.75 10.62 11.09
CA SER A 109 4.49 10.39 12.33
C SER A 109 3.62 9.82 13.45
N ALA A 110 2.29 10.00 13.39
CA ALA A 110 1.31 9.65 14.41
C ALA A 110 0.13 8.83 13.80
N PRO A 111 0.39 7.62 13.30
CA PRO A 111 -0.64 6.82 12.62
C PRO A 111 -1.75 6.28 13.54
N SER A 112 -1.67 6.52 14.85
CA SER A 112 -2.67 6.12 15.84
C SER A 112 -3.92 7.01 15.83
N GLU A 113 -3.80 8.26 15.38
CA GLU A 113 -4.93 9.18 15.32
C GLU A 113 -5.88 8.81 14.16
N PRO A 114 -7.20 8.91 14.36
CA PRO A 114 -8.19 8.49 13.38
C PRO A 114 -8.16 9.34 12.12
N GLU A 115 -7.90 10.64 12.26
CA GLU A 115 -7.80 11.60 11.17
C GLU A 115 -6.37 12.13 11.09
N PRO A 116 -5.74 12.07 9.90
CA PRO A 116 -4.43 12.68 9.71
C PRO A 116 -4.57 14.21 9.66
N GLU A 117 -3.72 14.90 10.40
CA GLU A 117 -3.62 16.36 10.39
C GLU A 117 -2.37 16.79 9.59
N LEU A 118 -2.42 17.95 8.94
CA LEU A 118 -1.30 18.42 8.10
C LEU A 118 -0.01 18.58 8.94
N GLU A 119 -0.16 19.04 10.17
CA GLU A 119 0.88 19.31 11.15
C GLU A 119 1.58 18.02 11.63
N ALA A 120 0.91 16.86 11.55
CA ALA A 120 1.49 15.56 11.91
C ALA A 120 2.21 14.86 10.75
N LEU A 121 2.09 15.39 9.53
CA LEU A 121 2.66 14.83 8.31
C LEU A 121 4.01 15.43 7.97
N LEU A 122 4.84 14.62 7.32
CA LEU A 122 6.12 14.99 6.74
C LEU A 122 6.16 14.68 5.25
N LEU A 123 6.79 15.51 4.44
CA LEU A 123 7.10 15.19 3.06
C LEU A 123 8.53 14.64 2.93
N LEU A 124 8.66 13.33 2.75
CA LEU A 124 9.96 12.66 2.77
C LEU A 124 10.32 12.00 1.44
N CYS A 125 11.61 12.07 1.09
CA CYS A 125 12.19 11.21 0.05
C CYS A 125 12.36 9.77 0.55
N GLY A 126 12.57 8.81 -0.37
CA GLY A 126 12.74 7.40 -0.01
C GLY A 126 13.84 7.12 1.03
N ARG A 127 14.98 7.83 0.96
CA ARG A 127 16.08 7.71 1.94
C ARG A 127 15.65 8.16 3.33
N CYS A 128 15.06 9.35 3.43
CA CYS A 128 14.63 9.93 4.71
C CYS A 128 13.43 9.18 5.31
N ARG A 129 12.52 8.65 4.50
CA ARG A 129 11.49 7.72 4.98
C ARG A 129 12.13 6.51 5.67
N GLY A 130 13.06 5.85 4.98
CA GLY A 130 13.76 4.69 5.56
C GLY A 130 14.60 5.04 6.80
N LEU A 131 15.10 6.28 6.90
CA LEU A 131 15.78 6.81 8.07
C LEU A 131 14.84 6.87 9.28
N VAL A 132 13.65 7.46 9.10
CA VAL A 132 12.64 7.60 10.16
C VAL A 132 12.07 6.25 10.57
N GLU A 133 11.70 5.40 9.62
CA GLU A 133 11.12 4.07 9.89
C GLU A 133 12.06 3.14 10.66
N ARG A 134 13.38 3.30 10.47
CA ARG A 134 14.40 2.50 11.17
C ARG A 134 14.96 3.18 12.42
N ASP A 135 14.44 4.34 12.81
CA ASP A 135 14.98 5.15 13.91
C ASP A 135 16.51 5.34 13.80
N ALA A 136 16.98 5.75 12.61
CA ALA A 136 18.40 5.93 12.28
C ALA A 136 19.29 4.67 12.31
N LYS A 137 18.74 3.48 12.58
CA LYS A 137 19.53 2.23 12.61
C LYS A 137 20.09 1.88 11.22
N GLY A 138 21.39 1.57 11.18
CA GLY A 138 22.09 1.17 9.97
C GLY A 138 22.51 2.31 9.05
N PHE A 139 22.45 3.56 9.52
CA PHE A 139 23.02 4.73 8.84
C PHE A 139 24.33 5.15 9.49
N ASP A 140 25.29 5.65 8.70
CA ASP A 140 26.50 6.25 9.22
C ASP A 140 26.17 7.64 9.81
N PRO A 141 26.47 7.90 11.10
CA PRO A 141 26.26 9.21 11.72
C PRO A 141 26.85 10.38 10.92
N ARG A 142 27.99 10.18 10.23
CA ARG A 142 28.62 11.24 9.41
C ARG A 142 27.73 11.72 8.28
N GLU A 143 26.90 10.83 7.72
CA GLU A 143 25.97 11.18 6.65
C GLU A 143 24.71 11.91 7.14
N LEU A 144 24.47 11.89 8.45
CA LEU A 144 23.26 12.44 9.08
C LEU A 144 23.45 13.86 9.63
N ARG A 145 24.60 14.48 9.33
CA ARG A 145 24.92 15.87 9.71
C ARG A 145 23.89 16.88 9.24
N PHE A 146 23.18 16.61 8.15
CA PHE A 146 22.11 17.49 7.69
C PHE A 146 20.98 17.66 8.72
N LEU A 147 20.78 16.72 9.65
CA LEU A 147 19.76 16.81 10.70
C LEU A 147 20.04 17.94 11.71
N GLU A 148 21.30 18.36 11.85
CA GLU A 148 21.70 19.45 12.75
C GLU A 148 21.01 20.77 12.40
N GLY A 149 20.79 21.06 11.12
CA GLY A 149 20.03 22.24 10.71
C GLY A 149 18.51 22.08 10.91
N GLN A 150 18.01 20.84 10.85
CA GLN A 150 16.57 20.58 10.85
C GLN A 150 15.93 20.67 12.24
N VAL A 151 16.72 20.62 13.32
CA VAL A 151 16.19 20.84 14.68
C VAL A 151 15.64 22.24 14.91
N TRP A 152 15.99 23.17 14.01
CA TRP A 152 15.55 24.57 13.98
C TRP A 152 14.53 24.84 12.87
N ALA A 153 13.98 23.80 12.25
CA ALA A 153 12.95 23.96 11.23
C ALA A 153 11.73 24.69 11.80
N GLU A 154 11.13 25.57 10.98
CA GLU A 154 9.92 26.32 11.34
C GLU A 154 8.74 25.37 11.62
N GLU A 155 8.68 24.26 10.88
CA GLU A 155 7.68 23.22 11.04
C GLU A 155 7.99 22.35 12.27
N PRO A 156 7.15 22.37 13.33
CA PRO A 156 7.44 21.67 14.58
C PRO A 156 7.70 20.17 14.39
N ILE A 157 6.93 19.52 13.51
CA ILE A 157 7.07 18.09 13.25
C ILE A 157 8.41 17.72 12.63
N VAL A 158 8.98 18.62 11.81
CA VAL A 158 10.31 18.44 11.21
C VAL A 158 11.37 18.54 12.30
N ALA A 159 11.29 19.58 13.13
CA ALA A 159 12.21 19.80 14.25
C ALA A 159 12.17 18.65 15.27
N GLU A 160 10.99 18.20 15.68
CA GLU A 160 10.80 17.09 16.61
C GLU A 160 11.33 15.77 16.03
N THR A 161 11.09 15.52 14.75
CA THR A 161 11.60 14.32 14.08
C THR A 161 13.12 14.34 14.01
N ALA A 162 13.73 15.49 13.68
CA ALA A 162 15.17 15.67 13.68
C ALA A 162 15.76 15.44 15.08
N LYS A 163 15.17 16.05 16.13
CA LYS A 163 15.58 15.85 17.54
C LYS A 163 15.50 14.38 17.94
N LYS A 164 14.39 13.70 17.61
CA LYS A 164 14.19 12.27 17.88
C LYS A 164 15.29 11.44 17.22
N LEU A 165 15.61 11.70 15.95
CA LEU A 165 16.65 10.97 15.21
C LEU A 165 18.05 11.23 15.77
N LEU A 166 18.40 12.48 16.06
CA LEU A 166 19.69 12.83 16.68
C LEU A 166 19.87 12.14 18.02
N GLY A 167 18.82 12.06 18.84
CA GLY A 167 18.84 11.36 20.12
C GLY A 167 19.03 9.84 20.02
N LYS A 168 19.02 9.25 18.80
CA LYS A 168 19.37 7.85 18.56
C LYS A 168 20.82 7.65 18.09
N LEU A 169 21.51 8.73 17.74
CA LEU A 169 22.88 8.64 17.24
C LEU A 169 23.87 8.58 18.41
N ASP A 170 24.78 7.61 18.36
CA ASP A 170 25.93 7.59 19.25
C ASP A 170 27.08 8.39 18.63
N ALA A 171 26.98 9.71 18.69
CA ALA A 171 28.02 10.61 18.21
C ALA A 171 28.03 11.92 19.01
N ASP A 172 29.22 12.39 19.38
CA ASP A 172 29.37 13.56 20.27
C ASP A 172 28.69 14.81 19.71
N TRP A 173 28.87 15.06 18.42
CA TRP A 173 28.24 16.18 17.74
C TRP A 173 26.72 16.17 17.77
N ALA A 174 26.09 14.99 17.77
CA ALA A 174 24.64 14.90 17.80
C ALA A 174 24.11 15.30 19.19
N ARG A 175 24.88 15.02 20.25
CA ARG A 175 24.59 15.48 21.61
C ARG A 175 24.81 17.00 21.72
N GLU A 176 25.93 17.51 21.22
CA GLU A 176 26.20 18.95 21.17
C GLU A 176 25.09 19.73 20.45
N SER A 177 24.61 19.24 19.30
CA SER A 177 23.48 19.85 18.59
C SER A 177 22.18 19.87 19.40
N LEU A 178 21.93 18.84 20.22
CA LEU A 178 20.76 18.78 21.09
C LEU A 178 20.90 19.66 22.33
N ASP A 179 22.11 19.77 22.90
CA ASP A 179 22.38 20.60 24.08
C ASP A 179 22.12 22.08 23.78
N MET A 180 22.47 22.55 22.57
CA MET A 180 22.17 23.93 22.12
C MET A 180 20.66 24.28 22.09
N LEU A 181 19.76 23.29 22.09
CA LEU A 181 18.31 23.52 22.08
C LEU A 181 17.71 23.67 23.49
N GLY A 182 18.46 23.28 24.53
CA GLY A 182 18.00 23.22 25.92
C GLY A 182 18.48 24.36 26.81
N GLU A 183 19.22 25.33 26.26
CA GLU A 183 19.65 26.56 26.93
C GLU A 183 18.61 27.68 26.89
#